data_AF-A0A2R2ISA1-F1
#
_entry.id   AF-A0A2R2ISA1-F1
#
_cell.length_a   1.000
_cell.length_b   1.000
_cell.length_c   1.000
_cell.angle_alpha   90.00
_cell.angle_beta   90.00
_cell.angle_gamma   90.00
#
_symmetry.space_group_name_H-M   'P 1'
#
loop_
_entity.id
_entity.type
_entity.pdbx_description
1 polymer ?
#
loop_
_entity_poly.entity_id
_entity_poly.type
_entity_poly.pdbx_seq_one_letter_code
_entity_poly.pdbx_strand_id
1 'polypeptide(L)'
;MAEHKKKSAAPKAGQLDRRVQEQRHGQAEDACRRLVALLEALAADGRLDGNQQASQYLNSTRAYYRRIRNGKVMGAADFTAAADVCACARRALAALDPELVFAGLPQADELLQALRLGEQVETEMRRIKAAGKAG
;
A
#
# COMPACT_ATOMS: atom_id res chain seq x y z
N MET A 1 15.83 -41.79 33.78
CA MET A 1 16.14 -40.75 32.78
C MET A 1 15.14 -40.92 31.64
N ALA A 2 14.23 -39.98 31.42
CA ALA A 2 13.23 -40.06 30.35
C ALA A 2 13.28 -38.77 29.54
N GLU A 3 14.08 -38.80 28.48
CA GLU A 3 14.18 -37.73 27.48
C GLU A 3 12.95 -37.78 26.57
N HIS A 4 11.93 -36.99 26.90
CA HIS A 4 10.79 -36.79 26.00
C HIS A 4 11.18 -35.80 24.89
N LYS A 5 11.50 -36.36 23.72
CA LYS A 5 11.64 -35.70 22.41
C LYS A 5 10.54 -34.63 22.20
N LYS A 6 10.93 -33.35 22.19
CA LYS A 6 10.13 -32.25 21.64
C LYS A 6 9.90 -32.50 20.15
N LYS A 7 8.70 -32.96 19.78
CA LYS A 7 8.22 -32.91 18.38
C LYS A 7 7.90 -31.45 18.07
N SER A 8 8.82 -30.78 17.37
CA SER A 8 8.55 -29.50 16.71
C SER A 8 7.48 -29.74 15.66
N ALA A 9 6.22 -29.46 16.01
CA ALA A 9 5.10 -29.54 15.09
C ALA A 9 5.29 -28.48 14.00
N ALA A 10 5.42 -28.92 12.74
CA ALA A 10 5.41 -28.03 11.59
C ALA A 10 4.08 -27.22 11.61
N PRO A 11 4.11 -25.91 11.32
CA PRO A 11 2.90 -25.10 11.32
C PRO A 11 1.90 -25.65 10.29
N LYS A 12 0.66 -25.90 10.74
CA LYS A 12 -0.43 -26.37 9.88
C LYS A 12 -0.64 -25.39 8.71
N ALA A 13 -0.96 -25.89 7.52
CA ALA A 13 -1.12 -25.10 6.30
C ALA A 13 -1.99 -23.83 6.46
N GLY A 14 -3.07 -23.89 7.26
CA GLY A 14 -3.93 -22.73 7.55
C GLY A 14 -3.29 -21.64 8.44
N GLN A 15 -2.27 -21.94 9.25
CA GLN A 15 -1.51 -20.91 9.98
C GLN A 15 -0.48 -20.22 9.09
N LEU A 16 0.07 -20.94 8.11
CA LEU A 16 1.00 -20.35 7.14
C LEU A 16 0.24 -19.39 6.22
N ASP A 17 -0.92 -19.80 5.71
CA ASP A 17 -1.79 -18.98 4.87
C ASP A 17 -2.23 -17.69 5.58
N ARG A 18 -2.65 -17.81 6.84
CA ARG A 18 -3.00 -16.65 7.67
C ARG A 18 -1.83 -15.70 7.90
N ARG A 19 -0.62 -16.20 8.19
CA ARG A 19 0.56 -15.35 8.39
C ARG A 19 0.96 -14.63 7.11
N VAL A 20 0.89 -15.30 5.96
CA VAL A 20 1.16 -14.69 4.66
C VAL A 20 0.12 -13.60 4.37
N GLN A 21 -1.14 -13.86 4.67
CA GLN A 21 -2.21 -12.87 4.54
C GLN A 21 -2.00 -11.66 5.48
N GLU A 22 -1.70 -11.89 6.76
CA GLU A 22 -1.42 -10.83 7.75
C GLU A 22 -0.18 -10.00 7.34
N GLN A 23 0.85 -10.64 6.78
CA GLN A 23 2.02 -9.94 6.26
C GLN A 23 1.68 -9.07 5.04
N ARG A 24 0.89 -9.59 4.09
CA ARG A 24 0.39 -8.83 2.94
C ARG A 24 -0.44 -7.64 3.36
N HIS A 25 -1.33 -7.83 4.34
CA HIS A 25 -2.13 -6.76 4.90
C HIS A 25 -1.24 -5.69 5.53
N GLY A 26 -0.28 -6.09 6.38
CA GLY A 26 0.66 -5.15 7.00
C GLY A 26 1.50 -4.36 5.98
N GLN A 27 1.91 -4.99 4.88
CA GLN A 27 2.59 -4.30 3.78
C GLN A 27 1.68 -3.28 3.09
N ALA A 28 0.42 -3.63 2.84
CA ALA A 28 -0.56 -2.72 2.25
C ALA A 28 -0.88 -1.53 3.17
N GLU A 29 -0.98 -1.76 4.48
CA GLU A 29 -1.15 -0.72 5.50
C GLU A 29 0.02 0.25 5.50
N ASP A 30 1.25 -0.26 5.57
CA ASP A 30 2.47 0.55 5.58
C ASP A 30 2.62 1.36 4.29
N ALA A 31 2.40 0.74 3.13
CA ALA A 31 2.45 1.41 1.82
C ALA A 31 1.43 2.56 1.74
N CYS A 32 0.16 2.30 2.09
CA CYS A 32 -0.88 3.32 2.07
C CYS A 32 -0.57 4.47 3.00
N ARG A 33 -0.18 4.16 4.25
CA ARG A 33 0.12 5.18 5.26
C ARG A 33 1.28 6.06 4.83
N ARG A 34 2.36 5.47 4.29
CA ARG A 34 3.53 6.23 3.81
C ARG A 34 3.18 7.11 2.61
N LEU A 35 2.52 6.54 1.59
CA LEU A 35 2.13 7.28 0.40
C LEU A 35 1.20 8.46 0.73
N VAL A 36 0.21 8.24 1.59
CA VAL A 36 -0.69 9.30 2.05
C VAL A 36 0.09 10.35 2.83
N ALA A 37 0.90 9.96 3.81
CA ALA A 37 1.67 10.92 4.61
C ALA A 37 2.61 11.79 3.76
N LEU A 38 3.31 11.19 2.78
CA LEU A 38 4.20 11.92 1.88
C LEU A 38 3.42 12.86 0.95
N LEU A 39 2.27 12.42 0.43
CA LEU A 39 1.42 13.27 -0.39
C LEU A 39 0.80 14.44 0.40
N GLU A 40 0.38 14.20 1.64
CA GLU A 40 -0.08 15.26 2.54
C GLU A 40 1.04 16.26 2.83
N ALA A 41 2.28 15.79 3.05
CA ALA A 41 3.43 16.65 3.26
C ALA A 41 3.73 17.52 2.02
N LEU A 42 3.68 16.93 0.81
CA LEU A 42 3.83 17.69 -0.45
C LEU A 42 2.72 18.72 -0.63
N ALA A 43 1.48 18.38 -0.26
CA ALA A 43 0.36 19.31 -0.30
C ALA A 43 0.55 20.47 0.69
N ALA A 44 1.01 20.19 1.91
CA ALA A 44 1.27 21.18 2.94
C ALA A 44 2.43 22.12 2.56
N ASP A 45 3.44 21.62 1.85
CA ASP A 45 4.55 22.40 1.29
C ASP A 45 4.14 23.21 0.04
N GLY A 46 2.87 23.14 -0.39
CA GLY A 46 2.37 23.86 -1.56
C GLY A 46 2.85 23.28 -2.90
N ARG A 47 3.47 22.09 -2.91
CA ARG A 47 4.00 21.46 -4.15
C ARG A 47 2.91 21.00 -5.11
N LEU A 48 1.70 20.82 -4.60
CA LEU A 48 0.52 20.54 -5.42
C LEU A 48 -0.20 21.80 -5.88
N ASP A 49 0.16 22.97 -5.34
CA ASP A 49 -0.48 24.25 -5.65
C ASP A 49 -0.10 24.66 -7.07
N GLY A 50 -1.09 24.78 -7.95
CA GLY A 50 -0.90 24.96 -9.39
C GLY A 50 -1.08 23.69 -10.24
N ASN A 51 -1.16 22.50 -9.64
CA ASN A 51 -1.46 21.26 -10.35
C ASN A 51 -2.84 20.70 -9.94
N GLN A 52 -3.87 21.12 -10.66
CA GLN A 52 -5.26 20.70 -10.38
C GLN A 52 -5.43 19.18 -10.47
N GLN A 53 -4.73 18.51 -11.39
CA GLN A 53 -4.83 17.07 -11.56
C GLN A 53 -4.23 16.32 -10.37
N ALA A 54 -3.04 16.72 -9.91
CA ALA A 54 -2.42 16.16 -8.71
C ALA A 54 -3.30 16.38 -7.47
N SER A 55 -3.90 17.57 -7.33
CA SER A 55 -4.83 17.89 -6.24
C SER A 55 -6.11 17.04 -6.28
N GLN A 56 -6.68 16.77 -7.45
CA GLN A 56 -7.84 15.88 -7.59
C GLN A 56 -7.52 14.43 -7.19
N TYR A 57 -6.36 13.93 -7.63
CA TYR A 57 -5.91 12.60 -7.23
C TYR A 57 -5.60 12.51 -5.74
N LEU A 58 -5.04 13.56 -5.13
CA LEU A 58 -4.89 13.62 -3.67
C LEU A 58 -6.24 13.49 -2.96
N ASN A 59 -7.24 14.27 -3.38
CA ASN A 59 -8.58 14.20 -2.78
C ASN A 59 -9.21 12.81 -2.93
N SER A 60 -9.01 12.16 -4.08
CA SER A 60 -9.44 10.78 -4.31
C SER A 60 -8.70 9.80 -3.40
N THR A 61 -7.39 9.97 -3.25
CA THR A 61 -6.54 9.17 -2.35
C THR A 61 -7.03 9.27 -0.91
N ARG A 62 -7.32 10.49 -0.42
CA ARG A 62 -7.92 10.73 0.90
C ARG A 62 -9.27 10.03 1.06
N ALA A 63 -10.12 10.09 0.03
CA ALA A 63 -11.44 9.46 0.07
C ALA A 63 -11.35 7.93 0.17
N TYR A 64 -10.44 7.30 -0.58
CA TYR A 64 -10.18 5.86 -0.47
C TYR A 64 -9.54 5.48 0.85
N TYR A 65 -8.58 6.27 1.33
CA TYR A 65 -7.90 6.00 2.60
C TYR A 65 -8.87 6.04 3.79
N ARG A 66 -9.85 6.95 3.78
CA ARG A 66 -10.93 7.00 4.78
C ARG A 66 -11.82 5.75 4.80
N ARG A 67 -11.86 4.98 3.72
CA ARG A 67 -12.62 3.70 3.67
C ARG A 67 -11.87 2.58 4.38
N ILE A 68 -10.55 2.69 4.52
CA ILE A 68 -9.72 1.72 5.24
C ILE A 68 -9.88 1.99 6.74
N ARG A 69 -10.39 1.01 7.50
CA ARG A 69 -10.75 1.16 8.92
C ARG A 69 -9.53 1.59 9.76
N ASN A 70 -9.41 2.88 10.06
CA ASN A 70 -8.23 3.47 10.73
C ASN A 70 -6.91 3.14 10.01
N GLY A 71 -6.93 3.01 8.69
CA GLY A 71 -5.76 2.60 7.91
C GLY A 71 -5.38 1.12 8.07
N LYS A 72 -6.20 0.30 8.76
CA LYS A 72 -5.97 -1.13 8.91
C LYS A 72 -6.61 -1.98 7.84
N VAL A 73 -5.85 -2.91 7.28
CA VAL A 73 -6.31 -3.85 6.27
C VAL A 73 -6.66 -5.18 6.95
N MET A 74 -7.96 -5.45 7.11
CA MET A 74 -8.43 -6.66 7.82
C MET A 74 -9.01 -7.71 6.89
N GLY A 75 -9.40 -7.34 5.68
CA GLY A 75 -9.94 -8.28 4.69
C GLY A 75 -9.82 -7.77 3.26
N ALA A 76 -10.39 -8.55 2.33
CA ALA A 76 -10.28 -8.29 0.89
C ALA A 76 -10.83 -6.92 0.47
N ALA A 77 -11.89 -6.43 1.10
CA ALA A 77 -12.45 -5.11 0.82
C ALA A 77 -11.49 -3.98 1.21
N ASP A 78 -10.87 -4.08 2.40
CA ASP A 78 -9.86 -3.12 2.85
C ASP A 78 -8.60 -3.19 1.98
N PHE A 79 -8.19 -4.39 1.57
CA PHE A 79 -7.03 -4.58 0.69
C PHE A 79 -7.29 -3.99 -0.70
N THR A 80 -8.53 -4.09 -1.20
CA THR A 80 -8.95 -3.42 -2.45
C THR A 80 -8.82 -1.91 -2.30
N ALA A 81 -9.38 -1.35 -1.22
CA ALA A 81 -9.27 0.08 -0.95
C ALA A 81 -7.80 0.54 -0.79
N ALA A 82 -6.95 -0.29 -0.18
CA ALA A 82 -5.51 -0.04 -0.07
C ALA A 82 -4.82 0.00 -1.45
N ALA A 83 -5.14 -0.94 -2.33
CA ALA A 83 -4.63 -0.93 -3.70
C ALA A 83 -5.12 0.31 -4.48
N ASP A 84 -6.38 0.72 -4.31
CA ASP A 84 -6.93 1.93 -4.92
C ASP A 84 -6.25 3.21 -4.37
N VAL A 85 -5.94 3.27 -3.07
CA VAL A 85 -5.12 4.34 -2.47
C VAL A 85 -3.75 4.40 -3.13
N CYS A 86 -3.05 3.26 -3.23
CA CYS A 86 -1.72 3.22 -3.83
C CYS A 86 -1.74 3.66 -5.30
N ALA A 87 -2.72 3.20 -6.08
CA ALA A 87 -2.87 3.57 -7.48
C ALA A 87 -3.20 5.07 -7.67
N CYS A 88 -4.10 5.62 -6.85
CA CYS A 88 -4.40 7.06 -6.88
C CYS A 88 -3.22 7.91 -6.41
N ALA A 89 -2.50 7.47 -5.38
CA ALA A 89 -1.32 8.15 -4.89
C ALA A 89 -0.22 8.21 -5.96
N ARG A 90 0.04 7.10 -6.65
CA ARG A 90 0.96 7.05 -7.79
C ARG A 90 0.55 7.99 -8.91
N ARG A 91 -0.75 8.06 -9.25
CA ARG A 91 -1.26 9.01 -10.26
C ARG A 91 -1.10 10.47 -9.84
N ALA A 92 -1.30 10.79 -8.55
CA ALA A 92 -1.04 12.12 -8.02
C ALA A 92 0.43 12.50 -8.19
N LEU A 93 1.33 11.59 -7.82
CA LEU A 93 2.77 11.79 -7.96
C LEU A 93 3.20 11.89 -9.43
N ALA A 94 2.66 11.05 -10.32
CA ALA A 94 2.94 11.10 -11.76
C ALA A 94 2.41 12.38 -12.43
N ALA A 95 1.34 12.98 -11.87
CA ALA A 95 0.84 14.26 -12.35
C ALA A 95 1.79 15.43 -11.98
N LEU A 96 2.54 15.31 -10.88
CA LEU A 96 3.56 16.29 -10.48
C LEU A 96 4.87 16.09 -11.23
N ASP A 97 5.31 14.84 -11.29
CA ASP A 97 6.53 14.44 -11.96
C ASP A 97 6.25 13.16 -12.78
N PRO A 98 6.09 13.29 -14.11
CA PRO A 98 5.76 12.16 -14.97
C PRO A 98 6.86 11.10 -15.02
N GLU A 99 8.11 11.47 -14.76
CA GLU A 99 9.24 10.53 -14.69
C GLU A 99 9.35 9.83 -13.33
N LEU A 100 8.59 10.29 -12.33
CA LEU A 100 8.60 9.78 -10.94
C LEU A 100 10.02 9.75 -10.35
N VAL A 101 10.87 10.73 -10.67
CA VAL A 101 12.24 10.85 -10.18
C VAL A 101 12.36 11.77 -8.97
N PHE A 102 11.40 12.68 -8.81
CA PHE A 102 11.28 13.66 -7.73
C PHE A 102 12.56 14.48 -7.51
N ALA A 103 13.25 14.80 -8.61
CA ALA A 103 14.55 15.47 -8.57
C ALA A 103 14.47 16.78 -7.77
N GLY A 104 15.34 16.91 -6.77
CA GLY A 104 15.41 18.10 -5.90
C GLY A 104 14.44 18.09 -4.71
N LEU A 105 13.66 17.04 -4.49
CA LEU A 105 12.89 16.88 -3.25
C LEU A 105 13.73 16.18 -2.17
N PRO A 106 13.73 16.67 -0.91
CA PRO A 106 14.46 16.02 0.18
C PRO A 106 13.92 14.63 0.49
N GLN A 107 12.62 14.42 0.27
CA GLN A 107 11.91 13.15 0.47
C GLN A 107 11.83 12.30 -0.81
N ALA A 108 12.66 12.57 -1.82
CA ALA A 108 12.64 11.83 -3.09
C ALA A 108 12.84 10.31 -2.89
N ASP A 109 13.81 9.90 -2.07
CA ASP A 109 14.06 8.48 -1.81
C ASP A 109 12.87 7.82 -1.09
N GLU A 110 12.28 8.50 -0.10
CA GLU A 110 11.10 8.02 0.60
C GLU A 110 9.89 7.87 -0.33
N LEU A 111 9.69 8.82 -1.26
CA LEU A 111 8.65 8.74 -2.30
C LEU A 111 8.86 7.54 -3.22
N LEU A 112 10.08 7.34 -3.71
CA LEU A 112 10.44 6.20 -4.55
C LEU A 112 10.22 4.88 -3.81
N GLN A 113 10.60 4.81 -2.55
CA GLN A 113 10.45 3.60 -1.73
C GLN A 113 8.97 3.31 -1.46
N ALA A 114 8.17 4.33 -1.14
CA ALA A 114 6.73 4.21 -0.94
C ALA A 114 6.00 3.79 -2.23
N LEU A 115 6.42 4.31 -3.40
CA LEU A 115 5.89 3.90 -4.70
C LEU A 115 6.17 2.42 -4.99
N ARG A 116 7.38 1.92 -4.70
CA ARG A 116 7.72 0.50 -4.88
C ARG A 116 6.84 -0.38 -4.00
N LEU A 117 6.61 0.00 -2.75
CA LEU A 117 5.70 -0.71 -1.84
C LEU A 117 4.26 -0.70 -2.38
N GLY A 118 3.78 0.46 -2.86
CA GLY A 118 2.45 0.58 -3.47
C GLY A 118 2.28 -0.30 -4.71
N GLU A 119 3.28 -0.36 -5.59
CA GLU A 119 3.25 -1.21 -6.79
C GLU A 119 3.20 -2.71 -6.45
N GLN A 120 3.85 -3.13 -5.37
CA GLN A 120 3.74 -4.50 -4.87
C GLN A 120 2.30 -4.82 -4.44
N VAL A 121 1.65 -3.91 -3.71
CA VAL A 121 0.24 -4.05 -3.28
C VAL A 121 -0.70 -4.10 -4.47
N GLU A 122 -0.51 -3.24 -5.47
CA GLU A 122 -1.28 -3.27 -6.72
C GLU A 122 -1.10 -4.61 -7.47
N THR A 123 0.13 -5.11 -7.54
CA THR A 123 0.46 -6.38 -8.20
C THR A 123 -0.18 -7.57 -7.49
N GLU A 124 -0.10 -7.60 -6.16
CA GLU A 124 -0.77 -8.61 -5.34
C GLU A 124 -2.29 -8.54 -5.51
N MET A 125 -2.90 -7.35 -5.55
CA MET A 125 -4.33 -7.22 -5.79
C MET A 125 -4.73 -7.75 -7.17
N ARG A 126 -3.93 -7.51 -8.21
CA ARG A 126 -4.16 -8.10 -9.55
C ARG A 126 -4.07 -9.62 -9.51
N ARG A 127 -3.13 -10.19 -8.76
CA ARG A 127 -3.01 -11.64 -8.55
C ARG A 127 -4.23 -12.22 -7.83
N ILE A 128 -4.68 -11.57 -6.75
CA ILE A 128 -5.89 -11.98 -6.00
C ILE A 128 -7.12 -11.95 -6.90
N LYS A 129 -7.31 -10.87 -7.69
CA LYS A 129 -8.41 -10.76 -8.67
C LYS A 129 -8.34 -11.85 -9.75
N ALA A 130 -7.14 -12.16 -10.25
CA ALA A 130 -6.95 -13.20 -11.25
C ALA A 130 -7.23 -14.61 -10.69
N ALA A 131 -6.78 -14.91 -9.47
CA ALA A 131 -7.04 -16.17 -8.79
C ALA A 131 -8.53 -16.37 -8.47
N GLY A 132 -9.23 -15.31 -8.04
CA GLY A 132 -10.67 -15.37 -7.77
C GLY A 132 -11.57 -15.47 -9.01
N LYS A 133 -11.02 -15.22 -10.22
CA LYS A 133 -11.75 -15.34 -11.49
C LYS A 133 -11.58 -16.72 -12.15
N ALA A 134 -10.67 -17.53 -11.63
CA ALA A 134 -10.33 -18.86 -12.14
C ALA A 134 -11.03 -20.00 -11.36
N GLY A 135 -11.97 -19.68 -10.48
CA GLY A 135 -12.77 -20.62 -9.69
C GLY A 135 -14.22 -20.65 -10.12
#